data_AF-A0A2M7N4C3-F1
#
_entry.id   AF-A0A2M7N4C3-F1
#
_cell.length_a   1.000
_cell.length_b   1.000
_cell.length_c   1.000
_cell.angle_alpha   90.00
_cell.angle_beta   90.00
_cell.angle_gamma   90.00
#
_symmetry.space_group_name_H-M   'P 1'
#
loop_
_entity.id
_entity.type
_entity.pdbx_description
1 polymer ?
#
loop_
_entity_poly.entity_id
_entity_poly.type
_entity_poly.pdbx_seq_one_letter_code
_entity_poly.pdbx_strand_id
1 'polypeptide(L)'
;MSVDSNYIKDWIDKADHDLGSAKLIFLNIPEYFDTIAFHCQQATEKYIKSTLIFYEIEFLRTHDLIYLLDLLSGKIEIDEDTYIWQLD
;
A
#
# COMPACT_ATOMS: atom_id res chain seq x y z
N MET A 1 19.77 13.82 -0.45
CA MET A 1 20.57 12.64 -0.87
C MET A 1 19.55 11.65 -1.35
N SER A 2 19.39 11.46 -2.66
CA SER A 2 18.21 10.76 -3.20
C SER A 2 18.19 9.30 -2.76
N VAL A 3 17.12 8.90 -2.07
CA VAL A 3 16.70 7.50 -1.93
C VAL A 3 16.88 6.77 -3.25
N ASP A 4 17.40 5.54 -3.20
CA ASP A 4 17.58 4.72 -4.40
C ASP A 4 16.21 4.42 -5.03
N SER A 5 15.98 5.01 -6.21
CA SER A 5 14.76 4.83 -6.99
C SER A 5 14.47 3.35 -7.27
N ASN A 6 15.51 2.51 -7.40
CA ASN A 6 15.34 1.07 -7.58
C ASN A 6 14.76 0.42 -6.33
N TYR A 7 15.13 0.89 -5.13
CA TYR A 7 14.60 0.36 -3.89
C TYR A 7 13.09 0.66 -3.74
N ILE A 8 12.66 1.87 -4.12
CA ILE A 8 11.23 2.23 -4.15
C ILE A 8 10.50 1.35 -5.16
N LYS A 9 11.07 1.19 -6.35
CA LYS A 9 10.51 0.33 -7.40
C LYS A 9 10.35 -1.11 -6.94
N ASP A 10 11.33 -1.68 -6.25
CA ASP A 10 11.24 -3.04 -5.72
C ASP A 10 10.07 -3.23 -4.74
N TRP A 11 9.68 -2.18 -3.99
CA TRP A 11 8.50 -2.23 -3.13
C TRP A 11 7.20 -2.15 -3.93
N ILE A 12 7.17 -1.30 -4.96
CA ILE A 12 6.04 -1.18 -5.88
C ILE A 12 5.80 -2.50 -6.62
N ASP A 13 6.84 -3.09 -7.19
CA ASP A 13 6.75 -4.36 -7.93
C ASP A 13 6.20 -5.50 -7.03
N LYS A 14 6.59 -5.53 -5.74
CA LYS A 14 6.04 -6.50 -4.78
C LYS A 14 4.56 -6.22 -4.46
N ALA A 15 4.18 -4.96 -4.32
CA ALA A 15 2.79 -4.56 -4.10
C ALA A 15 1.91 -4.93 -5.31
N ASP A 16 2.41 -4.70 -6.52
CA ASP A 16 1.75 -5.06 -7.77
C ASP A 16 1.54 -6.57 -7.88
N HIS A 17 2.53 -7.38 -7.47
CA HIS A 17 2.38 -8.84 -7.41
C HIS A 17 1.27 -9.27 -6.45
N ASP A 18 1.19 -8.70 -5.25
CA ASP A 18 0.11 -9.01 -4.30
C ASP A 18 -1.26 -8.62 -4.86
N LEU A 19 -1.39 -7.43 -5.44
CA LEU A 19 -2.64 -6.99 -6.07
C LEU A 19 -3.02 -7.88 -7.27
N GLY A 20 -2.03 -8.28 -8.07
CA GLY A 20 -2.20 -9.22 -9.17
C GLY A 20 -2.72 -10.58 -8.68
N SER A 21 -2.13 -11.12 -7.60
CA SER A 21 -2.59 -12.35 -6.95
C SER A 21 -4.03 -12.24 -6.47
N ALA A 22 -4.39 -11.15 -5.76
CA ALA A 22 -5.77 -10.92 -5.31
C ALA A 22 -6.77 -10.93 -6.49
N LYS A 23 -6.44 -10.22 -7.58
CA LYS A 23 -7.26 -10.17 -8.80
C LYS A 23 -7.41 -11.54 -9.46
N LEU A 24 -6.33 -12.29 -9.59
CA LEU A 24 -6.37 -13.63 -10.18
C LEU A 24 -7.22 -14.59 -9.34
N ILE A 25 -7.09 -14.55 -8.01
CA ILE A 25 -7.90 -15.38 -7.12
C ILE A 25 -9.37 -14.98 -7.23
N PHE A 26 -9.69 -13.69 -7.15
CA PHE A 26 -11.07 -13.21 -7.29
C PHE A 26 -11.72 -13.66 -8.61
N LEU A 27 -10.98 -13.63 -9.72
CA LEU A 27 -11.50 -14.02 -11.03
C LEU A 27 -11.72 -15.54 -11.18
N ASN A 28 -10.92 -16.37 -10.49
CA ASN A 28 -10.92 -17.82 -10.71
C ASN A 28 -11.56 -18.61 -9.55
N ILE A 29 -11.48 -18.09 -8.33
CA ILE A 29 -11.93 -18.72 -7.07
C ILE A 29 -12.47 -17.61 -6.12
N PRO A 30 -13.56 -16.92 -6.50
CA PRO A 30 -14.07 -15.76 -5.76
C PRO A 30 -14.49 -16.05 -4.32
N GLU A 31 -14.76 -17.30 -3.96
CA GLU A 31 -15.12 -17.71 -2.60
C GLU A 31 -13.95 -17.66 -1.59
N TYR A 32 -12.70 -17.52 -2.05
CA TYR A 32 -11.51 -17.44 -1.18
C TYR A 32 -11.27 -16.01 -0.67
N PHE A 33 -12.30 -15.43 -0.05
CA PHE A 33 -12.30 -14.04 0.40
C PHE A 33 -11.21 -13.72 1.41
N ASP A 34 -10.88 -14.66 2.29
CA ASP A 34 -9.79 -14.52 3.26
C ASP A 34 -8.43 -14.34 2.57
N THR A 35 -8.16 -15.13 1.54
CA THR A 35 -6.93 -15.08 0.76
C THR A 35 -6.87 -13.83 -0.11
N ILE A 36 -7.99 -13.44 -0.72
CA ILE A 36 -8.11 -12.20 -1.49
C ILE A 36 -7.85 -11.00 -0.58
N ALA A 37 -8.49 -10.94 0.59
CA ALA A 37 -8.31 -9.86 1.56
C ALA A 37 -6.88 -9.77 2.07
N PHE A 38 -6.23 -10.92 2.34
CA PHE A 38 -4.82 -10.97 2.73
C PHE A 38 -3.91 -10.32 1.68
N HIS A 39 -4.05 -10.67 0.40
CA HIS A 39 -3.25 -10.07 -0.65
C HIS A 39 -3.56 -8.59 -0.87
N CYS A 40 -4.82 -8.17 -0.75
CA CYS A 40 -5.17 -6.74 -0.77
C CYS A 40 -4.47 -5.96 0.35
N GLN A 41 -4.53 -6.45 1.59
CA GLN A 41 -3.85 -5.83 2.74
C GLN A 41 -2.33 -5.74 2.50
N GLN A 42 -1.73 -6.81 2.00
CA GLN A 42 -0.30 -6.89 1.72
C GLN A 42 0.14 -5.93 0.60
N ALA A 43 -0.68 -5.75 -0.43
CA ALA A 43 -0.45 -4.76 -1.49
C ALA A 43 -0.50 -3.34 -0.92
N THR A 44 -1.57 -3.00 -0.18
CA THR A 44 -1.75 -1.70 0.47
C THR A 44 -0.56 -1.35 1.37
N GLU A 45 -0.12 -2.28 2.21
CA GLU A 45 1.02 -2.08 3.10
C GLU A 45 2.31 -1.76 2.34
N LYS A 46 2.58 -2.47 1.24
CA LYS A 46 3.80 -2.30 0.45
C LYS A 46 3.79 -0.98 -0.33
N TYR A 47 2.64 -0.57 -0.87
CA TYR A 47 2.52 0.76 -1.47
C TYR A 47 2.78 1.86 -0.45
N ILE A 48 2.13 1.80 0.72
CA ILE A 48 2.35 2.77 1.80
C ILE A 48 3.83 2.84 2.19
N LYS A 49 4.50 1.69 2.36
CA LYS A 49 5.93 1.65 2.66
C LYS A 49 6.78 2.27 1.55
N SER A 50 6.45 2.03 0.28
CA SER A 50 7.14 2.67 -0.85
C SER A 50 7.00 4.20 -0.81
N THR A 51 5.83 4.72 -0.42
CA THR A 51 5.59 6.15 -0.23
C THR A 51 6.37 6.71 0.96
N LEU A 52 6.36 6.04 2.12
CA LEU A 52 7.17 6.43 3.28
C LEU A 52 8.66 6.52 2.92
N ILE A 53 9.17 5.53 2.18
CA ILE A 53 10.55 5.50 1.68
C ILE A 53 10.81 6.69 0.75
N PHE A 54 9.91 6.98 -0.20
CA PHE A 54 10.04 8.13 -1.11
C PHE A 54 10.14 9.46 -0.36
N TYR A 55 9.40 9.63 0.73
CA TYR A 55 9.46 10.81 1.59
C TYR A 55 10.55 10.76 2.66
N GLU A 56 11.45 9.76 2.63
CA GLU A 56 12.52 9.58 3.62
C GLU A 56 12.00 9.45 5.07
N ILE A 57 10.82 8.88 5.26
CA ILE A 57 10.19 8.64 6.57
C ILE A 57 10.58 7.25 7.07
N GLU A 58 11.31 7.20 8.18
CA GLU A 58 11.62 5.94 8.85
C GLU A 58 10.38 5.31 9.50
N PHE A 59 10.27 3.99 9.43
CA PHE A 59 9.18 3.23 10.02
C PHE A 59 9.69 1.91 10.60
N LEU A 60 9.03 1.41 11.64
CA LEU A 60 9.32 0.09 12.18
C LEU A 60 8.89 -1.00 11.20
N ARG A 61 9.62 -2.13 11.18
CA ARG A 61 9.19 -3.32 10.43
C ARG A 61 7.95 -3.93 11.10
N THR A 62 6.77 -3.47 10.68
CA THR A 62 5.46 -3.91 11.15
C THR A 62 4.50 -4.15 9.98
N HIS A 63 3.40 -4.86 10.25
CA HIS A 63 2.26 -5.05 9.36
C HIS A 63 1.05 -4.19 9.75
N ASP A 64 1.24 -3.22 10.65
CA ASP A 64 0.20 -2.33 11.15
C ASP A 64 -0.07 -1.18 10.17
N LEU A 65 -1.17 -1.28 9.43
CA LEU A 65 -1.58 -0.24 8.47
C LEU A 65 -1.92 1.10 9.14
N ILE A 66 -2.47 1.09 10.36
CA ILE A 66 -2.86 2.32 11.06
C ILE A 66 -1.60 3.09 11.40
N TYR A 67 -0.61 2.43 12.00
CA TYR A 67 0.69 3.03 12.29
C TYR A 67 1.35 3.61 11.03
N LEU A 68 1.35 2.88 9.91
CA LEU A 68 1.99 3.35 8.69
C LEU A 68 1.26 4.55 8.06
N LEU A 69 -0.08 4.60 8.15
CA LEU A 69 -0.88 5.74 7.71
C LEU A 69 -0.68 6.97 8.60
N ASP A 70 -0.61 6.78 9.93
CA ASP A 70 -0.34 7.87 10.88
C ASP A 70 1.01 8.55 10.60
N LEU A 71 2.02 7.78 10.19
CA LEU A 71 3.31 8.32 9.76
C LEU A 71 3.19 9.17 8.50
N LEU A 72 2.38 8.74 7.53
CA LEU A 72 2.16 9.49 6.27
C LEU A 72 1.36 10.78 6.52
N SER A 73 0.29 10.72 7.30
CA SER A 73 -0.58 11.88 7.56
C SER A 73 0.12 13.00 8.32
N GLY A 74 1.17 12.68 9.09
CA GLY A 74 2.00 13.69 9.75
C GLY A 74 2.93 14.48 8.81
N LYS A 75 3.03 14.11 7.53
CA LYS A 75 4.00 14.66 6.56
C LYS A 75 3.42 15.05 5.21
N ILE A 76 2.26 14.51 4.85
CA ILE A 76 1.56 14.79 3.61
C ILE A 76 0.23 15.43 4.00
N GLU A 77 0.02 16.68 3.57
CA GLU A 77 -1.33 17.26 3.58
C GLU A 77 -2.14 16.49 2.54
N ILE A 78 -3.11 15.71 3.03
CA ILE A 78 -4.12 15.11 2.17
C ILE A 78 -5.27 16.10 2.15
N ASP A 79 -5.46 16.74 1.00
CA ASP A 79 -6.59 17.62 0.77
C ASP A 79 -7.90 16.86 1.05
N GLU A 80 -8.80 17.44 1.83
CA GLU A 80 -10.07 16.80 2.20
C GLU A 80 -10.89 16.43 0.95
N ASP A 81 -10.73 17.19 -0.14
CA ASP A 81 -11.35 16.91 -1.44
C ASP A 81 -10.83 15.61 -2.08
N THR A 82 -9.66 15.10 -1.66
CA THR A 82 -9.10 13.80 -2.08
C THR A 82 -9.85 12.62 -1.46
N TYR A 83 -10.51 12.81 -0.31
CA TYR A 83 -11.31 11.79 0.37
C TYR A 83 -12.76 11.75 -0.11
N ILE A 84 -13.21 12.75 -0.85
CA ILE A 84 -14.52 12.77 -1.49
C ILE A 84 -14.46 11.88 -2.74
N TRP A 85 -14.27 10.58 -2.53
CA TRP A 85 -14.63 9.61 -3.55
C TRP A 85 -16.14 9.69 -3.70
N GLN A 86 -16.55 10.16 -4.87
CA GLN A 86 -17.89 10.08 -5.44
C GLN A 86 -18.65 8.85 -4.92
N LEU A 87 -19.46 9.09 -3.89
CA LEU A 87 -20.66 8.31 -3.61
C LEU A 87 -21.68 8.72 -4.68
N ASP A 88 -21.52 8.18 -5.89
CA ASP A 88 -22.59 8.03 -6.87
C ASP A 88 -22.85 6.53 -7.07
#